data_AF-N6XJF1-F1
#
_entry.id   AF-N6XJF1-F1
#
_cell.length_a   1.000
_cell.length_b   1.000
_cell.length_c   1.000
_cell.angle_alpha   90.00
_cell.angle_beta   90.00
_cell.angle_gamma   90.00
#
_symmetry.space_group_name_H-M   'P 1'
#
loop_
_entity.id
_entity.type
_entity.pdbx_description
1 polymer ?
#
loop_
_entity_poly.entity_id
_entity_poly.type
_entity_poly.pdbx_seq_one_letter_code
_entity_poly.pdbx_strand_id
1 'polypeptide(L)' 'MLVDDEPVPLSPGAQIRDRANRIVLPSHIRGEYKVRVKFDNRGQVHRVWILTPEEAAVPDPKR' A
#
# COMPACT_ATOMS: atom_id res chain seq x y z
N MET A 1 3.81 8.80 2.85
CA MET A 1 4.11 8.02 1.62
C MET A 1 3.43 8.75 0.47
N LEU A 2 3.95 8.69 -0.75
CA LEU A 2 3.22 9.16 -1.92
C LEU A 2 2.38 8.01 -2.46
N VAL A 3 1.08 8.23 -2.64
CA VAL A 3 0.16 7.31 -3.30
C VAL A 3 -0.51 8.11 -4.41
N ASP A 4 -0.35 7.68 -5.66
CA ASP A 4 -0.81 8.42 -6.84
C ASP A 4 -0.33 9.88 -6.87
N ASP A 5 0.95 10.10 -6.51
CA ASP A 5 1.61 11.41 -6.38
C ASP A 5 1.10 12.31 -5.24
N GLU A 6 0.10 11.87 -4.47
CA GLU A 6 -0.45 12.63 -3.35
C GLU A 6 0.24 12.23 -2.02
N PRO A 7 0.73 13.20 -1.22
CA PRO A 7 1.29 12.93 0.09
C PRO A 7 0.19 12.52 1.07
N VAL A 8 0.13 11.22 1.36
CA VAL A 8 -0.84 10.66 2.31
C VAL A 8 -0.19 10.34 3.67
N PRO A 9 -0.84 10.74 4.79
CA PRO A 9 -0.37 10.42 6.13
C PRO A 9 -0.56 8.92 6.41
N LEU A 10 0.44 8.32 7.05
CA LEU A 10 0.37 6.96 7.57
C LEU A 10 -0.24 6.98 8.97
N SER A 11 -1.15 6.06 9.27
CA SER A 11 -1.71 5.95 10.62
C SER A 11 -0.64 5.47 11.62
N PRO A 12 -0.81 5.75 12.92
CA PRO A 12 -0.05 5.08 13.97
C PRO A 12 -0.29 3.57 13.88
N GLY A 13 0.77 2.79 13.60
CA GLY A 13 0.66 1.34 13.37
C GLY A 13 0.37 0.91 11.92
N ALA A 14 0.57 1.81 10.95
CA ALA A 14 0.48 1.45 9.53
C ALA A 14 1.39 0.27 9.19
N GLN A 15 0.87 -0.68 8.41
CA GLN A 15 1.60 -1.88 8.01
C GLN A 15 1.75 -1.95 6.50
N ILE A 16 2.99 -2.15 6.05
CA ILE A 16 3.31 -2.45 4.65
C ILE A 16 3.49 -3.95 4.51
N ARG A 17 2.78 -4.54 3.56
CA ARG A 17 2.82 -5.97 3.26
C ARG A 17 3.36 -6.21 1.87
N ASP A 18 4.22 -7.21 1.74
CA ASP A 18 4.72 -7.65 0.45
C ASP A 18 3.69 -8.52 -0.29
N ARG A 19 4.10 -8.98 -1.47
CA ARG A 19 3.32 -9.88 -2.33
C ARG A 19 2.97 -11.21 -1.67
N ALA A 20 3.78 -11.66 -0.70
CA ALA A 20 3.51 -12.84 0.12
C ALA A 20 2.70 -12.52 1.39
N ASN A 21 2.12 -11.33 1.48
CA ASN A 21 1.31 -10.84 2.61
C ASN A 21 2.09 -10.76 3.96
N ARG A 22 3.41 -10.69 3.90
CA ARG A 22 4.32 -10.55 5.05
C ARG A 22 4.57 -9.08 5.35
N ILE A 23 4.68 -8.73 6.63
CA ILE A 23 5.05 -7.38 7.02
C ILE A 23 6.51 -7.14 6.66
N VAL A 24 6.76 -6.08 5.91
CA VAL A 24 8.11 -5.70 5.47
C VAL A 24 8.46 -4.32 5.97
N LEU A 25 9.73 -4.15 6.34
CA LEU A 25 10.24 -2.87 6.80
C LEU A 25 10.38 -1.90 5.62
N PRO A 26 9.99 -0.62 5.78
CA PRO A 26 10.11 0.38 4.71
C PRO A 26 11.54 0.50 4.15
N SER A 27 12.56 0.30 4.99
CA SER A 27 13.98 0.34 4.59
C SER A 27 14.39 -0.73 3.58
N HIS A 28 13.67 -1.85 3.51
CA HIS A 28 13.92 -2.95 2.58
C HIS A 28 13.20 -2.77 1.23
N ILE A 29 12.35 -1.75 1.09
CA ILE A 29 11.58 -1.50 -0.12
C ILE A 29 12.17 -0.26 -0.79
N ARG A 30 12.60 -0.40 -2.06
CA ARG A 30 13.17 0.69 -2.84
C ARG A 30 12.60 0.69 -4.25
N GLY A 31 12.16 1.85 -4.72
CA GLY A 31 11.57 2.02 -6.05
C GLY A 31 10.05 2.20 -6.00
N GLU A 32 9.44 2.20 -7.19
CA GLU A 32 8.01 2.40 -7.38
C GLU A 32 7.31 1.05 -7.46
N TYR A 33 6.24 0.90 -6.69
CA TYR A 33 5.44 -0.31 -6.63
C TYR A 33 3.97 0.05 -6.80
N LYS A 34 3.25 -0.76 -7.57
CA LYS A 34 1.79 -0.74 -7.52
C LYS A 34 1.35 -1.33 -6.19
N VAL A 35 0.63 -0.53 -5.42
CA VAL A 35 0.16 -0.90 -4.08
C VAL A 35 -1.33 -0.69 -3.98
N ARG A 36 -1.97 -1.50 -3.13
CA ARG A 36 -3.33 -1.24 -2.67
C ARG A 36 -3.28 -0.67 -1.27
N VAL A 37 -4.02 0.40 -1.03
CA VAL A 37 -4.08 1.06 0.27
C VAL A 37 -5.45 0.89 0.92
N LYS A 38 -5.45 0.76 2.24
CA LYS A 38 -6.66 0.82 3.07
C LYS A 38 -6.51 1.93 4.08
N PHE A 39 -7.47 2.84 4.05
CA PHE A 39 -7.56 3.96 4.97
C PHE A 39 -8.27 3.55 6.27
N ASP A 40 -7.89 4.18 7.38
CA ASP A 40 -8.59 4.11 8.66
C ASP A 40 -9.79 5.08 8.72
N ASN A 41 -10.49 5.08 9.85
CA ASN A 41 -11.64 5.96 10.11
C ASN A 41 -11.27 7.44 10.24
N ARG A 42 -9.98 7.79 10.25
CA ARG A 42 -9.44 9.15 10.29
C ARG A 42 -8.90 9.59 8.91
N GLY A 43 -9.07 8.77 7.88
CA GLY A 43 -8.57 9.06 6.52
C GLY A 43 -7.07 8.85 6.35
N GLN A 44 -6.40 8.19 7.29
CA GLN A 44 -4.97 7.89 7.21
C GLN A 44 -4.75 6.49 6.64
N VAL A 45 -3.64 6.28 5.93
CA VAL A 45 -3.31 4.96 5.38
C VAL A 45 -2.92 4.01 6.52
N HIS A 46 -3.70 2.96 6.71
CA HIS A 46 -3.52 1.98 7.79
C HIS A 46 -2.91 0.67 7.30
N ARG A 47 -3.22 0.25 6.08
CA ARG A 47 -2.57 -0.92 5.46
C ARG A 47 -2.23 -0.66 4.02
N VAL A 48 -1.06 -1.15 3.63
CA VAL A 48 -0.54 -1.11 2.26
C VAL A 48 -0.18 -2.53 1.86
N TRP A 49 -0.64 -2.97 0.69
CA TRP A 49 -0.26 -4.25 0.09
C TRP A 49 0.46 -3.99 -1.23
N ILE A 50 1.66 -4.55 -1.38
CA ILE A 50 2.40 -4.53 -2.64
C ILE A 50 1.81 -5.60 -3.54
N LEU A 51 1.28 -5.17 -4.68
CA LEU A 51 0.66 -6.07 -5.64
C LEU A 51 1.71 -6.80 -6.47
N THR A 52 1.38 -8.03 -6.86
CA THR A 52 2.09 -8.70 -7.96
C THR A 52 1.76 -8.00 -9.28
N PRO A 53 2.61 -8.14 -10.31
CA PRO A 53 2.30 -7.61 -11.64
C PRO A 53 0.95 -8.12 -12.19
N GLU A 54 0.61 -9.37 -11.86
CA GLU A 54 -0.65 -10.01 -12.25
C GLU A 54 -1.85 -9.37 -11.56
N GLU A 55 -1.78 -9.17 -10.23
CA GLU A 55 -2.83 -8.50 -9.46
C GLU A 55 -3.02 -7.05 -9.90
N ALA A 56 -1.92 -6.39 -10.28
CA ALA A 56 -1.93 -5.00 -10.70
C ALA A 56 -2.41 -4.79 -12.15
N ALA A 57 -2.59 -5.89 -12.91
CA ALA A 57 -3.22 -5.92 -14.21
C ALA A 57 -4.73 -6.20 -14.13
N VAL A 58 -5.21 -6.72 -13.00
CA VAL A 58 -6.65 -6.85 -12.73
C VAL A 58 -7.19 -5.45 -12.39
N PRO A 59 -8.19 -4.95 -13.14
CA PRO A 59 -8.81 -3.68 -12.81
C PRO A 59 -9.41 -3.75 -11.41
N ASP A 60 -9.21 -2.68 -10.63
CA ASP A 60 -9.76 -2.57 -9.29
C ASP A 60 -11.24 -2.96 -9.30
N PRO A 61 -11.67 -3.94 -8.47
CA PRO A 61 -13.09 -4.22 -8.31
C PRO A 61 -13.76 -2.92 -7.89
N LYS A 62 -14.71 -2.45 -8.73
CA LYS A 62 -15.45 -1.20 -8.53
C LYS A 62 -15.89 -1.12 -7.07
N ARG A 63 -15.41 -0.06 -6.41
CA ARG A 63 -15.72 0.27 -5.03
C ARG A 63 -17.13 0.82 -4.89
#